data_AF-A0A8B8AKQ8-F1
#
_entry.id   AF-A0A8B8AKQ8-F1
#
_cell.length_a   1.000
_cell.length_b   1.000
_cell.length_c   1.000
_cell.angle_alpha   90.00
_cell.angle_beta   90.00
_cell.angle_gamma   90.00
#
_symmetry.space_group_name_H-M   'P 1'
#
loop_
_entity.id
_entity.type
_entity.pdbx_description
1 polymer ?
#
loop_
_entity_poly.entity_id
_entity_poly.type
_entity_poly.pdbx_seq_one_letter_code
_entity_poly.pdbx_strand_id
1 'polypeptide(L)'
;MKEHLAICLLWIYNNILAMVGSCSENDFRRENVFLFCRNNDTCLLLCRCGYLFPDGNIQANYTCKNGTWDPMISYCKYTSDIERRTSIYIAAPILGIASLILIMSTFLCYKMRSRANKSQRIYQTSSSKNDGQTNELTNDSHTYDVMAFRENSSEISRF
;
A
#
# COMPACT_ATOMS: atom_id res chain seq x y z
N MET A 1 75.59 -4.64 9.50
CA MET A 1 74.81 -3.64 10.30
C MET A 1 73.94 -2.71 9.45
N LYS A 2 74.32 -2.30 8.23
CA LYS A 2 73.51 -1.39 7.39
C LYS A 2 72.21 -2.01 6.86
N GLU A 3 72.16 -3.32 6.61
CA GLU A 3 70.99 -3.98 6.02
C GLU A 3 69.81 -4.16 6.99
N HIS A 4 70.08 -4.39 8.27
CA HIS A 4 69.02 -4.50 9.29
C HIS A 4 68.30 -3.17 9.55
N LEU A 5 69.00 -2.04 9.33
CA LEU A 5 68.44 -0.70 9.46
C LEU A 5 67.39 -0.41 8.37
N ALA A 6 67.63 -0.89 7.14
CA ALA A 6 66.71 -0.71 6.03
C ALA A 6 65.39 -1.49 6.22
N ILE A 7 65.48 -2.71 6.75
CA ILE A 7 64.30 -3.55 7.02
C ILE A 7 63.43 -2.94 8.13
N CYS A 8 64.04 -2.43 9.21
CA CYS A 8 63.30 -1.74 10.27
C CYS A 8 62.63 -0.46 9.77
N LEU A 9 63.29 0.34 8.93
CA LEU A 9 62.71 1.56 8.36
C LEU A 9 61.53 1.25 7.41
N LEU A 10 61.62 0.19 6.62
CA LEU A 10 60.51 -0.29 5.76
C LEU A 10 59.30 -0.77 6.59
N TRP A 11 59.55 -1.43 7.73
CA TRP A 11 58.50 -1.85 8.65
C TRP A 11 57.82 -0.67 9.34
N ILE A 12 58.60 0.32 9.76
CA ILE A 12 58.08 1.56 10.36
C ILE A 12 57.30 2.36 9.31
N TYR A 13 57.81 2.48 8.08
CA TYR A 13 57.13 3.19 6.99
C TYR A 13 55.79 2.56 6.62
N ASN A 14 55.72 1.23 6.51
CA ASN A 14 54.45 0.52 6.24
C ASN A 14 53.45 0.61 7.41
N ASN A 15 53.91 0.66 8.66
CA ASN A 15 53.03 0.88 9.80
C ASN A 15 52.55 2.33 9.94
N ILE A 16 53.38 3.31 9.54
CA ILE A 16 53.00 4.73 9.50
C ILE A 16 51.97 4.98 8.40
N LEU A 17 52.09 4.33 7.24
CA LEU A 17 51.09 4.40 6.16
C LEU A 17 49.74 3.78 6.52
N ALA A 18 49.70 2.88 7.51
CA ALA A 18 48.45 2.30 8.02
C ALA A 18 47.76 3.19 9.07
N MET A 19 48.42 4.27 9.54
CA MET A 19 47.87 5.19 10.52
C MET A 19 47.41 6.49 9.87
N VAL A 20 46.11 6.77 10.07
CA VAL A 20 45.45 8.07 9.94
C VAL A 20 45.03 8.48 8.53
N GLY A 21 44.14 7.71 7.91
CA GLY A 21 43.06 8.37 7.18
C GLY A 21 42.11 8.97 8.22
N SER A 22 41.94 10.29 8.25
CA SER A 22 40.82 10.91 8.96
C SER A 22 39.65 11.02 7.99
N CYS A 23 38.46 10.61 8.42
CA CYS A 23 37.28 10.85 7.62
C CYS A 23 36.94 12.34 7.65
N SER A 24 36.73 12.95 6.48
CA SER A 24 36.41 14.37 6.41
C SER A 24 34.90 14.55 6.40
N GLU A 25 34.41 15.51 7.19
CA GLU A 25 33.01 15.95 7.10
C GLU A 25 32.66 16.48 5.69
N ASN A 26 33.68 17.00 4.98
CA ASN A 26 33.53 17.50 3.62
C ASN A 26 33.12 16.40 2.62
N ASP A 27 33.33 15.12 2.92
CA ASP A 27 32.93 14.01 2.06
C ASP A 27 31.40 13.95 1.90
N PHE A 28 30.66 14.50 2.86
CA PHE A 28 29.20 14.60 2.87
C PHE A 28 28.66 15.94 2.37
N ARG A 29 29.53 16.88 1.97
CA ARG A 29 29.13 18.22 1.51
C ARG A 29 28.53 18.14 0.11
N ARG A 30 27.30 17.63 0.02
CA ARG A 30 26.50 17.59 -1.19
C ARG A 30 25.11 18.18 -0.95
N GLU A 31 24.51 18.59 -2.05
CA GLU A 31 23.16 19.13 -2.07
C GLU A 31 22.14 18.06 -1.64
N ASN A 32 21.08 18.49 -0.97
CA ASN A 32 19.91 17.67 -0.57
C ASN A 32 20.07 16.72 0.62
N VAL A 33 21.10 16.90 1.44
CA VAL A 33 21.30 16.15 2.69
C VAL A 33 21.55 17.08 3.86
N PHE A 34 21.05 16.70 5.04
CA PHE A 34 21.43 17.27 6.33
C PHE A 34 22.34 16.28 7.05
N LEU A 35 23.45 16.79 7.58
CA LEU A 35 24.45 16.02 8.29
C LEU A 35 24.38 16.33 9.78
N PHE A 36 24.32 15.29 10.60
CA PHE A 36 24.33 15.39 12.06
C PHE A 36 25.40 14.46 12.62
N CYS A 37 26.58 15.00 12.93
CA CYS A 37 27.65 14.23 13.56
C CYS A 37 27.51 14.27 15.08
N ARG A 38 27.39 13.09 15.70
CA ARG A 38 27.37 12.97 17.16
C ARG A 38 28.79 13.12 17.72
N ASN A 39 29.73 12.44 17.06
CA ASN A 39 31.16 12.44 17.33
C ASN A 39 31.90 12.51 15.97
N ASN A 40 33.23 12.68 15.99
CA ASN A 40 34.05 12.67 14.76
C ASN A 40 33.97 11.34 13.98
N ASP A 41 33.58 10.25 14.64
CA ASP A 41 33.53 8.93 14.03
C ASP A 41 32.12 8.51 13.61
N THR A 42 31.08 9.23 14.01
CA THR A 42 29.69 8.81 13.79
C THR A 42 28.81 9.97 13.34
N CYS A 43 28.26 9.84 12.14
CA CYS A 43 27.40 10.85 11.55
C CYS A 43 26.10 10.24 11.02
N LEU A 44 25.00 10.92 11.28
CA LEU A 44 23.68 10.63 10.73
C LEU A 44 23.47 11.55 9.53
N LEU A 45 23.22 10.95 8.36
CA LEU A 45 22.78 11.69 7.18
C LEU A 45 21.27 11.55 7.05
N LEU A 46 20.61 12.67 6.79
CA LEU A 46 19.18 12.77 6.58
C LEU A 46 18.89 13.41 5.21
N CYS A 47 18.17 12.71 4.34
CA CYS A 47 17.74 13.26 3.07
C CYS A 47 16.70 14.39 3.26
N ARG A 48 16.72 15.40 2.38
CA ARG A 48 15.64 16.40 2.32
C ARG A 48 14.32 15.76 1.88
N CYS A 49 13.20 16.39 2.22
CA CYS A 49 11.86 15.97 1.79
C CYS A 49 11.81 15.74 0.27
N GLY A 50 11.25 14.61 -0.15
CA GLY A 50 11.20 14.20 -1.56
C GLY A 50 12.47 13.52 -2.06
N TYR A 51 13.45 13.21 -1.20
CA TYR A 51 14.62 12.42 -1.56
C TYR A 51 14.75 11.20 -0.63
N LEU A 52 15.23 10.08 -1.17
CA LEU A 52 15.49 8.83 -0.44
C LEU A 52 16.87 8.28 -0.80
N PHE A 53 17.46 7.55 0.13
CA PHE A 53 18.62 6.71 -0.15
C PHE A 53 18.24 5.56 -1.11
N PRO A 54 19.22 4.93 -1.79
CA PRO A 54 18.96 3.84 -2.71
C PRO A 54 18.27 2.61 -2.09
N ASP A 55 18.36 2.47 -0.77
CA ASP A 55 17.69 1.43 0.03
C ASP A 55 16.22 1.78 0.36
N GLY A 56 15.76 2.98 -0.01
CA GLY A 56 14.43 3.49 0.29
C GLY A 56 14.30 4.20 1.64
N ASN A 57 15.39 4.35 2.40
CA ASN A 57 15.37 5.03 3.70
C ASN A 57 15.56 6.54 3.55
N ILE A 58 15.07 7.30 4.53
CA ILE A 58 15.25 8.77 4.60
C ILE A 58 16.54 9.13 5.34
N GLN A 59 17.03 8.23 6.18
CA GLN A 59 18.18 8.45 7.05
C GLN A 59 19.15 7.27 7.02
N ALA A 60 20.44 7.55 7.16
CA ALA A 60 21.49 6.54 7.23
C ALA A 60 22.58 6.94 8.22
N ASN A 61 23.05 5.97 9.01
CA ASN A 61 24.16 6.16 9.96
C ASN A 61 25.47 5.74 9.32
N TYR A 62 26.48 6.58 9.43
CA TYR A 62 27.81 6.37 8.89
C TYR A 62 28.83 6.37 10.03
N THR A 63 29.74 5.42 9.97
CA THR A 63 30.82 5.26 10.94
C THR A 63 32.17 5.35 10.25
N CYS A 64 33.08 6.18 10.76
CA CYS A 64 34.45 6.26 10.26
C CYS A 64 35.27 5.10 10.83
N LYS A 65 35.76 4.21 9.98
CA LYS A 65 36.66 3.12 10.36
C LYS A 65 37.91 3.19 9.49
N ASN A 66 39.07 3.34 10.12
CA ASN A 66 40.37 3.43 9.43
C ASN A 66 40.39 4.48 8.29
N GLY A 67 39.74 5.62 8.48
CA GLY A 67 39.67 6.69 7.48
C GLY A 67 38.70 6.46 6.33
N THR A 68 37.87 5.42 6.40
CA THR A 68 36.83 5.14 5.42
C THR A 68 35.46 5.14 6.10
N TRP A 69 34.48 5.77 5.46
CA TRP A 69 33.09 5.73 5.91
C TRP A 69 32.46 4.35 5.63
N ASP A 70 31.86 3.77 6.66
CA ASP A 70 31.14 2.50 6.64
C ASP A 70 29.69 2.73 7.13
N PRO A 71 28.66 2.48 6.30
CA PRO A 71 28.74 1.99 4.91
C PRO A 71 29.33 3.02 3.95
N MET A 72 29.74 2.59 2.75
CA MET A 72 30.23 3.51 1.71
C MET A 72 29.17 4.58 1.43
N ILE A 73 29.57 5.85 1.39
CA ILE A 73 28.67 6.99 1.26
C ILE A 73 27.76 6.81 0.05
N SER A 74 26.45 6.76 0.31
CA SER A 74 25.42 6.75 -0.72
C SER A 74 24.69 8.08 -0.75
N TYR A 75 24.07 8.40 -1.89
CA TYR A 75 23.46 9.70 -2.14
C TYR A 75 21.94 9.59 -2.19
N CYS A 76 21.27 10.63 -1.68
CA CYS A 76 19.83 10.77 -1.76
C CYS A 76 19.42 11.05 -3.23
N LYS A 77 18.44 10.28 -3.72
CA LYS A 77 17.83 10.43 -5.05
C LYS A 77 16.39 10.89 -4.91
N TYR A 78 15.94 11.70 -5.86
CA TYR A 78 14.58 12.25 -5.83
C TYR A 78 13.53 11.14 -6.00
N THR A 79 12.45 11.20 -5.21
CA THR A 79 11.46 10.13 -5.09
C THR A 79 10.52 10.03 -6.28
N SER A 80 10.35 11.07 -7.09
CA SER A 80 9.42 10.99 -8.22
C SER A 80 9.79 9.93 -9.24
N ASP A 81 11.08 9.57 -9.35
CA ASP A 81 11.54 8.45 -10.19
C ASP A 81 11.15 7.08 -9.62
N ILE A 82 11.04 6.98 -8.29
CA ILE A 82 10.69 5.74 -7.58
C ILE A 82 9.16 5.57 -7.52
N GLU A 83 8.43 6.67 -7.27
CA GLU A 83 6.98 6.68 -7.11
C GLU A 83 6.21 6.57 -8.44
N ARG A 84 6.80 7.01 -9.57
CA ARG A 84 6.21 6.78 -10.90
C ARG A 84 6.01 5.31 -11.21
N ARG A 85 6.83 4.43 -10.60
CA ARG A 85 6.70 2.98 -10.80
C ARG A 85 5.60 2.36 -9.95
N THR A 86 5.34 2.86 -8.74
CA THR A 86 4.36 2.27 -7.82
C THR A 86 2.94 2.80 -8.03
N SER A 87 2.78 4.07 -8.43
CA SER A 87 1.47 4.68 -8.69
C SER A 87 0.69 3.99 -9.82
N ILE A 88 1.39 3.48 -10.85
CA ILE A 88 0.76 2.75 -11.97
C ILE A 88 0.08 1.44 -11.51
N TYR A 89 0.59 0.77 -10.47
CA TYR A 89 0.08 -0.54 -10.05
C TYR A 89 -1.17 -0.48 -9.16
N ILE A 90 -1.48 0.66 -8.53
CA ILE A 90 -2.60 0.76 -7.58
C ILE A 90 -3.86 1.34 -8.24
N ALA A 91 -3.72 2.25 -9.21
CA ALA A 91 -4.87 2.85 -9.89
C ALA A 91 -5.53 1.94 -10.94
N ALA A 92 -4.75 1.07 -11.61
CA ALA A 92 -5.25 0.16 -12.63
C ALA A 92 -6.25 -0.92 -12.11
N PRO A 93 -6.01 -1.60 -10.96
CA PRO A 93 -6.95 -2.63 -10.48
C PRO A 93 -8.26 -2.06 -9.95
N ILE A 94 -8.29 -0.84 -9.41
CA ILE A 94 -9.51 -0.26 -8.80
C ILE A 94 -10.58 0.01 -9.87
N LEU A 95 -10.19 0.51 -11.05
CA LEU A 95 -11.11 0.71 -12.17
C LEU A 95 -11.63 -0.61 -12.76
N GLY A 96 -10.77 -1.63 -12.83
CA GLY A 96 -11.14 -2.96 -13.31
C GLY A 96 -12.15 -3.66 -12.38
N ILE A 97 -11.93 -3.60 -11.07
CA ILE A 97 -12.81 -4.23 -10.08
C ILE A 97 -14.20 -3.57 -10.07
N ALA A 98 -14.27 -2.24 -10.11
CA ALA A 98 -15.55 -1.52 -10.18
C ALA A 98 -16.37 -1.91 -11.43
N SER A 99 -15.70 -2.05 -12.58
CA SER A 99 -16.35 -2.49 -13.83
C SER A 99 -16.90 -3.92 -13.73
N LEU A 100 -16.14 -4.85 -13.15
CA LEU A 100 -16.58 -6.23 -12.94
C LEU A 100 -17.78 -6.33 -11.98
N ILE A 101 -17.82 -5.52 -10.92
CA ILE A 101 -18.95 -5.47 -9.99
C ILE A 101 -20.23 -4.99 -10.70
N LEU A 102 -20.12 -3.98 -11.58
CA LEU A 102 -21.25 -3.50 -12.37
C LEU A 102 -21.75 -4.54 -13.38
N ILE A 103 -20.84 -5.27 -14.04
CA ILE A 103 -21.22 -6.35 -14.96
C ILE A 103 -21.89 -7.51 -14.21
N MET A 104 -21.37 -7.90 -13.05
CA MET A 104 -21.96 -8.98 -12.25
C MET A 104 -23.33 -8.60 -11.68
N SER A 105 -23.50 -7.37 -11.19
CA SER A 105 -24.78 -6.91 -10.67
C SER A 105 -25.86 -6.83 -11.76
N THR A 106 -25.53 -6.31 -12.95
CA THR A 106 -26.46 -6.28 -14.09
C THR A 106 -26.85 -7.68 -14.56
N PHE A 107 -25.89 -8.62 -14.63
CA PHE A 107 -26.17 -10.02 -14.99
C PHE A 107 -27.11 -10.71 -13.97
N LEU A 108 -26.88 -10.52 -12.68
CA LEU A 108 -27.73 -11.06 -11.62
C LEU A 108 -29.15 -10.47 -11.69
N CYS A 109 -29.27 -9.15 -11.88
CA CYS A 109 -30.56 -8.47 -12.05
C CYS A 109 -31.32 -9.01 -13.27
N TYR A 110 -30.64 -9.19 -14.41
CA TYR A 110 -31.23 -9.75 -15.62
C TYR A 110 -31.76 -11.18 -15.38
N LYS A 111 -30.96 -12.03 -14.70
CA LYS A 111 -31.33 -13.42 -14.40
C LYS A 111 -32.55 -13.50 -13.46
N MET A 112 -32.61 -12.65 -12.43
CA MET A 112 -33.75 -12.60 -11.51
C MET A 112 -35.04 -12.14 -12.23
N ARG A 113 -34.94 -11.13 -13.09
CA ARG A 113 -36.09 -10.64 -13.87
C ARG A 113 -36.61 -11.68 -14.87
N SER A 114 -35.72 -12.46 -15.48
CA SER A 114 -36.10 -13.58 -16.35
C SER A 114 -36.90 -14.66 -15.59
N ARG A 115 -36.51 -14.97 -14.35
CA ARG A 115 -37.24 -15.92 -13.49
C ARG A 115 -38.62 -15.40 -13.10
N ALA A 116 -38.74 -14.12 -12.74
CA ALA A 116 -40.03 -13.50 -12.41
C ALA A 116 -41.01 -13.54 -13.60
N ASN A 117 -40.54 -13.24 -14.82
CA ASN A 117 -41.36 -13.25 -16.03
C ASN A 117 -41.80 -14.67 -16.43
N LYS A 118 -40.98 -15.70 -16.19
CA LYS A 118 -41.41 -17.11 -16.36
C LYS A 118 -42.49 -17.50 -15.35
N SER A 119 -42.40 -17.03 -14.10
CA SER A 119 -43.38 -17.34 -13.06
C SER A 119 -44.77 -16.77 -13.40
N GLN A 120 -44.85 -15.51 -13.86
CA GLN A 120 -46.14 -14.89 -14.23
C GLN A 120 -46.89 -15.61 -15.35
N ARG A 121 -46.18 -16.16 -16.34
CA ARG A 121 -46.82 -16.92 -17.43
C ARG A 121 -47.51 -18.19 -16.93
N ILE A 122 -46.94 -18.88 -15.94
CA ILE A 122 -47.53 -20.11 -15.38
C ILE A 122 -48.87 -19.80 -14.69
N TYR A 123 -48.93 -18.71 -13.90
CA TYR A 123 -50.16 -18.31 -13.21
C TYR A 123 -51.30 -17.92 -14.17
N GLN A 124 -51.00 -17.26 -15.30
CA GLN A 124 -52.02 -16.90 -16.29
C GLN A 124 -52.61 -18.12 -17.01
N THR A 125 -51.79 -19.14 -17.33
CA THR A 125 -52.29 -20.39 -17.91
C THR A 125 -53.14 -21.23 -16.94
N SER A 126 -52.90 -21.14 -15.63
CA SER A 126 -53.75 -21.83 -14.63
C SER A 126 -55.06 -21.10 -14.37
N SER A 127 -55.09 -19.76 -14.38
CA SER A 127 -56.31 -18.98 -14.16
C SER A 127 -57.30 -19.13 -15.32
N SER A 128 -56.82 -19.06 -16.56
CA SER A 128 -57.66 -19.19 -17.77
C SER A 128 -58.35 -20.55 -17.91
N LYS A 129 -57.93 -21.56 -17.15
CA LYS A 129 -58.52 -22.91 -17.19
C LYS A 129 -59.63 -23.13 -16.15
N ASN A 130 -59.81 -22.20 -15.21
CA ASN A 130 -60.84 -22.28 -14.16
C ASN A 130 -62.09 -21.45 -14.46
N ASP A 131 -62.09 -20.60 -15.50
CA ASP A 131 -63.25 -19.76 -15.85
C ASP A 131 -64.40 -20.54 -16.54
N GLY A 132 -64.28 -21.87 -16.62
CA GLY A 132 -65.32 -22.75 -17.19
C GLY A 132 -66.24 -23.43 -16.18
N GLN A 133 -65.97 -23.35 -14.87
CA GLN A 133 -66.74 -24.14 -13.91
C GLN A 133 -66.66 -23.63 -12.46
N THR A 134 -67.47 -22.64 -12.10
CA THR A 134 -67.98 -22.53 -10.72
C THR A 134 -69.32 -21.79 -10.70
N ASN A 135 -70.36 -22.58 -10.49
CA ASN A 135 -71.63 -22.15 -9.94
C ASN A 135 -71.41 -21.59 -8.53
N GLU A 136 -72.13 -20.52 -8.21
CA GLU A 136 -72.91 -20.35 -6.98
C GLU A 136 -72.35 -20.99 -5.70
N LEU A 137 -71.69 -20.22 -4.83
CA LEU A 137 -72.05 -20.15 -3.40
C LEU A 137 -71.23 -19.10 -2.62
N THR A 138 -72.00 -18.27 -1.89
CA THR A 138 -71.76 -17.71 -0.54
C THR A 138 -70.42 -17.05 -0.22
N ASN A 139 -70.45 -15.73 -0.34
CA ASN A 139 -70.26 -14.76 0.75
C ASN A 139 -69.77 -15.37 2.08
N ASP A 140 -68.46 -15.29 2.35
CA ASP A 140 -68.00 -15.24 3.73
C ASP A 140 -66.86 -14.24 3.91
N SER A 141 -67.12 -13.38 4.89
CA SER A 141 -66.35 -12.22 5.28
C SER A 141 -65.20 -12.65 6.18
N HIS A 142 -63.96 -12.48 5.72
CA HIS A 142 -62.79 -12.59 6.60
C HIS A 142 -61.93 -11.33 6.55
N THR A 143 -62.16 -10.51 7.57
CA THR A 143 -61.19 -9.89 8.48
C THR A 143 -59.75 -9.72 7.96
N TYR A 144 -59.38 -8.47 7.71
CA TYR A 144 -57.98 -8.08 7.50
C TYR A 144 -57.31 -7.83 8.86
N ASP A 145 -56.33 -8.67 9.21
CA ASP A 145 -55.41 -8.38 10.31
C ASP A 145 -54.42 -7.29 9.89
N VAL A 146 -54.53 -6.15 10.58
CA VAL A 146 -53.64 -5.00 10.47
C VAL A 146 -52.31 -5.35 11.15
N MET A 147 -51.26 -5.62 10.37
CA MET A 147 -49.90 -5.70 10.90
C MET A 147 -49.33 -4.29 11.08
N ALA A 148 -49.27 -3.82 12.32
CA ALA A 148 -48.55 -2.62 12.72
C ALA A 148 -47.03 -2.89 12.72
N PHE A 149 -46.30 -2.25 11.82
CA PHE A 149 -44.83 -2.19 11.89
C PHE A 149 -44.43 -1.17 12.95
N ARG A 150 -43.89 -1.68 14.07
CA ARG A 150 -43.12 -0.92 15.06
C ARG A 150 -41.66 -1.28 14.87
N GLU A 151 -40.89 -0.42 14.21
CA GLU A 151 -39.44 -0.50 14.27
C GLU A 151 -38.89 0.63 15.14
N ASN A 152 -38.35 0.17 16.27
CA ASN A 152 -37.60 0.94 17.26
C ASN A 152 -36.31 1.49 16.64
N SER A 153 -35.99 2.71 17.09
CA SER A 153 -34.66 3.28 17.12
C SER A 153 -33.64 2.35 17.79
N SER A 154 -32.46 2.23 17.20
CA SER A 154 -31.23 2.05 17.95
C SER A 154 -30.17 2.99 17.39
N GLU A 155 -29.98 4.10 18.10
CA GLU A 155 -28.72 4.83 18.12
C GLU A 155 -27.59 3.85 18.43
N ILE A 156 -26.60 3.76 17.55
CA ILE A 156 -25.28 3.27 17.92
C ILE A 156 -24.29 4.36 17.56
N SER A 157 -23.91 5.09 18.61
CA SER A 157 -22.72 5.90 18.72
C SER A 157 -21.46 5.01 18.80
N ARG A 158 -20.31 5.64 18.50
CA ARG A 158 -18.92 5.16 18.57
C ARG A 158 -18.42 4.54 17.25
N PHE A 159 -17.64 5.29 16.48
CA PHE A 159 -16.21 5.53 16.66
C PHE A 159 -15.80 6.84 15.98
#